data_AF-A0A1I4TDJ5-F1
#
_entry.id   AF-A0A1I4TDJ5-F1
#
_cell.length_a   1.000
_cell.length_b   1.000
_cell.length_c   1.000
_cell.angle_alpha   90.00
_cell.angle_beta   90.00
_cell.angle_gamma   90.00
#
_symmetry.space_group_name_H-M   'P 1'
#
loop_
_entity.id
_entity.type
_entity.pdbx_description
1 polymer ?
#
loop_
_entity_poly.entity_id
_entity_poly.type
_entity_poly.pdbx_seq_one_letter_code
_entity_poly.pdbx_strand_id
1 'polypeptide(L)'
;MGSQVLYPSCARTLHVVAQLLLAGTLPMIPFSVLDLAPICQGGDAAQAFRNSLDLARHAEGWGFKRFWLAEHHNMTGIASAATSVVIGHIAGGTKTIRVGSGGIMLPNHSPLVIAEQFGTLESLYPGRIDLGLGRAPGTDQFTARALRRDLATSSENFPHDVLRCSATCNRTRRSAPCPAWGPGCRSGFWDRAPLARSSPRCWACRSPSPRISRRR
;
A
#
# COMPACT_ATOMS: atom_id res chain seq x y z
N MET A 1 36.97 -33.49 -31.22
CA MET A 1 36.77 -32.18 -30.58
C MET A 1 36.41 -31.19 -31.69
N GLY A 2 35.24 -30.56 -31.79
CA GLY A 2 34.06 -30.51 -30.93
C GLY A 2 32.81 -30.11 -31.75
N SER A 3 31.64 -30.55 -31.29
CA SER A 3 30.33 -30.25 -31.88
C SER A 3 29.93 -28.80 -31.63
N GLN A 4 29.48 -28.10 -32.68
CA GLN A 4 28.74 -26.84 -32.54
C GLN A 4 27.30 -27.14 -32.10
N VAL A 5 26.95 -26.72 -30.89
CA VAL A 5 25.57 -26.66 -30.40
C VAL A 5 25.07 -25.24 -30.64
N LEU A 6 24.29 -25.03 -31.71
CA LEU A 6 23.55 -23.80 -31.94
C LEU A 6 22.37 -23.73 -30.96
N TYR A 7 22.41 -22.78 -30.02
CA TYR A 7 21.31 -22.45 -29.12
C TYR A 7 20.18 -21.71 -29.88
N PRO A 8 18.96 -22.27 -30.00
CA PRO A 8 17.88 -21.67 -30.80
C PRO A 8 17.08 -20.56 -30.07
N SER A 9 17.50 -20.10 -28.88
CA SER A 9 16.66 -19.22 -28.05
C SER A 9 16.75 -17.73 -28.37
N CYS A 10 17.78 -17.27 -29.09
CA CYS A 10 17.95 -15.84 -29.37
C CYS A 10 16.98 -15.35 -30.48
N ALA A 11 16.70 -16.20 -31.48
CA ALA A 11 15.85 -15.83 -32.62
C ALA A 11 14.35 -15.67 -32.25
N ARG A 12 13.85 -16.40 -31.24
CA ARG A 12 12.43 -16.29 -30.80
C ARG A 12 12.13 -14.99 -30.07
N THR A 13 13.08 -14.45 -29.30
CA THR A 13 12.89 -13.18 -28.58
C THR A 13 12.84 -11.99 -29.53
N LEU A 14 13.69 -11.98 -30.57
CA LEU A 14 13.65 -10.95 -31.60
C LEU A 14 12.36 -10.98 -32.44
N HIS A 15 11.76 -12.15 -32.67
CA HIS A 15 10.53 -12.27 -33.45
C HIS A 15 9.31 -11.69 -32.72
N VAL A 16 9.21 -11.87 -31.39
CA VAL A 16 8.11 -11.30 -30.58
C VAL A 16 8.22 -9.78 -30.48
N VAL A 17 9.44 -9.25 -30.30
CA VAL A 17 9.67 -7.80 -30.24
C VAL A 17 9.39 -7.16 -31.61
N ALA A 18 9.79 -7.79 -32.72
CA ALA A 18 9.48 -7.32 -34.06
C ALA A 18 7.96 -7.35 -34.37
N GLN A 19 7.23 -8.37 -33.92
CA GLN A 19 5.76 -8.44 -34.06
C GLN A 19 5.04 -7.36 -33.25
N LEU A 20 5.53 -7.01 -32.05
CA LEU A 20 4.97 -5.92 -31.23
C LEU A 20 5.26 -4.53 -31.82
N LEU A 21 6.41 -4.35 -32.49
CA LEU A 21 6.77 -3.11 -33.17
C LEU A 21 5.99 -2.91 -34.49
N LEU A 22 5.67 -4.00 -35.22
CA LEU A 22 4.85 -3.97 -36.44
C LEU A 22 3.35 -3.77 -36.17
N ALA A 23 2.88 -4.04 -34.95
CA ALA A 23 1.47 -3.90 -34.55
C ALA A 23 1.07 -2.48 -34.08
N GLY A 24 1.97 -1.50 -34.13
CA GLY A 24 1.65 -0.06 -33.93
C GLY A 24 1.01 0.33 -32.59
N THR A 25 0.95 -0.58 -31.62
CA THR A 25 0.25 -0.36 -30.35
C THR A 25 1.03 -1.03 -29.21
N LEU A 26 2.20 -0.49 -28.88
CA LEU A 26 2.75 -0.78 -27.56
C LEU A 26 1.76 -0.22 -26.54
N PRO A 27 1.20 -1.05 -25.64
CA PRO A 27 0.27 -0.57 -24.63
C PRO A 27 0.98 0.49 -23.79
N MET A 28 0.42 1.70 -23.73
CA MET A 28 0.94 2.79 -22.91
C MET A 28 1.11 2.31 -21.47
N ILE A 29 2.36 2.28 -21.00
CA ILE A 29 2.67 1.84 -19.64
C ILE A 29 2.26 2.96 -18.68
N PRO A 30 1.31 2.72 -17.74
CA PRO A 30 0.85 3.76 -16.84
C PRO A 30 1.92 4.12 -15.81
N PHE A 31 2.18 5.42 -15.65
CA PHE A 31 3.11 5.93 -14.64
C PHE A 31 2.43 6.21 -13.29
N SER A 32 3.20 6.18 -12.22
CA SER A 32 2.76 6.43 -10.84
C SER A 32 3.91 7.06 -10.05
N VAL A 33 3.59 7.81 -8.99
CA VAL A 33 4.56 8.46 -8.11
C VAL A 33 4.62 7.72 -6.78
N LEU A 34 5.83 7.51 -6.24
CA LEU A 34 6.07 7.16 -4.85
C LEU A 34 6.82 8.32 -4.19
N ASP A 35 6.13 9.01 -3.29
CA ASP A 35 6.64 10.16 -2.57
C ASP A 35 7.00 9.79 -1.12
N LEU A 36 8.07 10.40 -0.62
CA LEU A 36 8.52 10.26 0.75
C LEU A 36 8.22 11.53 1.57
N ALA A 37 7.61 12.58 0.98
CA ALA A 37 7.45 13.88 1.62
C ALA A 37 8.78 14.40 2.22
N PRO A 38 9.81 14.63 1.37
CA PRO A 38 11.13 15.01 1.84
C PRO A 38 11.14 16.41 2.46
N ILE A 39 11.86 16.57 3.56
CA ILE A 39 12.17 17.86 4.17
C ILE A 39 13.48 18.37 3.57
N CYS A 40 13.38 19.38 2.69
CA CYS A 40 14.54 20.01 2.07
C CYS A 40 15.36 20.80 3.10
N GLN A 41 16.65 21.03 2.80
CA GLN A 41 17.52 21.86 3.64
C GLN A 41 16.90 23.24 3.88
N GLY A 42 16.85 23.65 5.15
CA GLY A 42 16.25 24.92 5.57
C GLY A 42 14.71 24.93 5.61
N GLY A 43 14.06 23.82 5.26
CA GLY A 43 12.61 23.65 5.33
C GLY A 43 12.12 22.89 6.56
N ASP A 44 10.81 22.70 6.63
CA ASP A 44 10.13 21.96 7.70
C ASP A 44 9.09 20.98 7.13
N ALA A 45 8.47 20.19 8.02
CA ALA A 45 7.44 19.22 7.63
C ALA A 45 6.21 19.89 6.98
N ALA A 46 5.85 21.10 7.43
CA ALA A 46 4.72 21.82 6.86
C ALA A 46 4.98 22.18 5.39
N GLN A 47 6.20 22.63 5.06
CA GLN A 47 6.62 22.87 3.68
C GLN A 47 6.67 21.56 2.89
N ALA A 48 7.17 20.47 3.46
CA ALA A 48 7.18 19.16 2.80
C ALA A 48 5.76 18.72 2.39
N PHE A 49 4.77 18.85 3.28
CA PHE A 49 3.38 18.50 2.95
C PHE A 49 2.77 19.39 1.86
N ARG A 50 3.06 20.70 1.88
CA ARG A 50 2.66 21.62 0.80
C ARG A 50 3.27 21.21 -0.53
N ASN A 51 4.56 20.85 -0.54
CA ASN A 51 5.27 20.40 -1.74
C ASN A 51 4.71 19.08 -2.27
N SER A 52 4.43 18.11 -1.38
CA SER A 52 3.81 16.83 -1.76
C SER A 52 2.42 17.04 -2.39
N LEU A 53 1.61 17.94 -1.82
CA LEU A 53 0.30 18.27 -2.40
C LEU A 53 0.44 18.94 -3.78
N ASP A 54 1.37 19.88 -3.91
CA ASP A 54 1.63 20.53 -5.18
C ASP A 54 2.09 19.52 -6.24
N LEU A 55 3.01 18.62 -5.89
CA LEU A 55 3.45 17.54 -6.76
C LEU A 55 2.29 16.61 -7.16
N ALA A 56 1.41 16.25 -6.23
CA ALA A 56 0.27 15.39 -6.51
C ALA A 56 -0.72 16.03 -7.50
N ARG A 57 -0.93 17.35 -7.41
CA ARG A 57 -1.76 18.10 -8.36
C ARG A 57 -1.15 18.15 -9.75
N HIS A 58 0.17 18.36 -9.85
CA HIS A 58 0.88 18.30 -11.13
C HIS A 58 0.85 16.89 -11.73
N ALA A 59 1.12 15.86 -10.92
CA ALA A 59 1.05 14.47 -11.35
C ALA A 59 -0.34 14.09 -11.87
N GLU A 60 -1.41 14.58 -11.22
CA GLU A 60 -2.78 14.44 -11.71
C GLU A 60 -2.97 15.11 -13.08
N GLY A 61 -2.50 16.35 -13.25
CA GLY A 61 -2.56 17.08 -14.53
C GLY A 61 -1.77 16.41 -15.65
N TRP A 62 -0.67 15.72 -15.33
CA TRP A 62 0.14 14.95 -16.28
C TRP A 62 -0.41 13.55 -16.57
N GLY A 63 -1.51 13.13 -15.92
CA GLY A 63 -2.14 11.84 -16.18
C GLY A 63 -1.48 10.65 -15.45
N PHE A 64 -0.75 10.90 -14.36
CA PHE A 64 -0.26 9.80 -13.52
C PHE A 64 -1.42 9.04 -12.90
N LYS A 65 -1.30 7.72 -12.80
CA LYS A 65 -2.38 6.84 -12.34
C LYS A 65 -2.55 6.85 -10.82
N ARG A 66 -1.43 6.96 -10.09
CA ARG A 66 -1.39 6.83 -8.63
C ARG A 66 -0.32 7.75 -8.04
N PHE A 67 -0.60 8.23 -6.84
CA PHE A 67 0.34 8.93 -5.98
C PHE A 67 0.38 8.22 -4.63
N TRP A 68 1.49 7.56 -4.32
CA TRP A 68 1.66 6.79 -3.09
C TRP A 68 2.63 7.48 -2.15
N LEU A 69 2.36 7.35 -0.84
CA LEU A 69 3.25 7.81 0.22
C LEU A 69 3.91 6.62 0.91
N ALA A 70 5.22 6.70 1.14
CA ALA A 70 5.97 5.70 1.89
C ALA A 70 6.03 6.07 3.38
N GLU A 71 5.77 5.10 4.26
CA GLU A 71 5.89 5.30 5.70
C GLU A 71 7.35 5.21 6.15
N HIS A 72 7.82 6.21 6.90
CA HIS A 72 9.13 6.20 7.56
C HIS A 72 9.03 6.85 8.93
N HIS A 73 9.73 6.29 9.92
CA HIS A 73 9.82 6.88 11.26
C HIS A 73 11.25 7.24 11.60
N ASN A 74 11.40 8.23 12.47
CA ASN A 74 12.69 8.67 13.02
C ASN A 74 13.73 9.05 11.94
N MET A 75 13.26 9.59 10.81
CA MET A 75 14.09 10.13 9.75
C MET A 75 13.82 11.63 9.62
N THR A 76 14.76 12.46 10.05
CA THR A 76 14.60 13.93 10.07
C THR A 76 14.37 14.54 8.69
N GLY A 77 14.79 13.86 7.63
CA GLY A 77 14.58 14.28 6.24
C GLY A 77 13.25 13.85 5.63
N ILE A 78 12.38 13.14 6.35
CA ILE A 78 11.14 12.55 5.81
C ILE A 78 9.96 12.85 6.75
N ALA A 79 8.92 13.49 6.22
CA ALA A 79 7.77 13.93 7.02
C ALA A 79 6.63 12.89 7.12
N SER A 80 6.63 11.83 6.29
CA SER A 80 5.49 10.93 6.07
C SER A 80 5.30 9.81 7.12
N ALA A 81 5.59 10.05 8.39
CA ALA A 81 5.43 9.05 9.46
C ALA A 81 3.96 8.69 9.74
N ALA A 82 3.06 9.69 9.71
CA ALA A 82 1.62 9.51 9.90
C ALA A 82 0.91 9.34 8.54
N THR A 83 1.28 8.30 7.79
CA THR A 83 0.92 8.11 6.37
C THR A 83 -0.55 8.28 6.05
N SER A 84 -1.47 7.75 6.87
CA SER A 84 -2.92 7.84 6.64
C SER A 84 -3.44 9.28 6.72
N VAL A 85 -2.86 10.11 7.59
CA VAL A 85 -3.20 11.55 7.71
C VAL A 85 -2.76 12.29 6.44
N VAL A 86 -1.53 12.04 5.99
CA VAL A 86 -0.99 12.70 4.79
C VAL A 86 -1.74 12.25 3.53
N ILE A 87 -2.11 10.96 3.42
CA ILE A 87 -2.99 10.49 2.34
C ILE A 87 -4.31 11.27 2.32
N GLY A 88 -4.93 11.49 3.49
CA GLY A 88 -6.16 12.28 3.60
C GLY A 88 -5.99 13.71 3.10
N HIS A 89 -4.86 14.36 3.44
CA HIS A 89 -4.51 15.70 2.96
C HIS A 89 -4.36 15.75 1.43
N ILE A 90 -3.61 14.82 0.85
CA ILE A 90 -3.37 14.77 -0.60
C ILE A 90 -4.66 14.42 -1.38
N ALA A 91 -5.43 13.45 -0.90
CA ALA A 91 -6.69 13.05 -1.52
C ALA A 91 -7.73 14.19 -1.51
N GLY A 92 -7.79 14.98 -0.43
CA GLY A 92 -8.65 16.17 -0.35
C GLY A 92 -8.21 17.33 -1.25
N GLY A 93 -6.92 17.37 -1.62
CA GLY A 93 -6.37 18.41 -2.48
C GLY A 93 -6.28 18.05 -3.97
N THR A 94 -6.73 16.86 -4.37
CA THR A 94 -6.72 16.32 -5.74
C THR A 94 -8.11 15.79 -6.12
N LYS A 95 -8.40 15.54 -7.40
CA LYS A 95 -9.77 15.24 -7.87
C LYS A 95 -9.97 13.81 -8.38
N THR A 96 -9.02 13.28 -9.13
CA THR A 96 -9.17 12.06 -9.93
C THR A 96 -8.04 11.05 -9.69
N ILE A 97 -6.82 11.50 -9.39
CA ILE A 97 -5.68 10.61 -9.15
C ILE A 97 -5.97 9.72 -7.94
N ARG A 98 -5.55 8.44 -8.00
CA ARG A 98 -5.61 7.55 -6.85
C ARG A 98 -4.52 7.90 -5.86
N VAL A 99 -4.85 7.89 -4.57
CA VAL A 99 -3.91 8.22 -3.50
C VAL A 99 -3.84 7.06 -2.53
N GLY A 100 -2.66 6.74 -2.02
CA GLY A 100 -2.53 5.60 -1.11
C GLY A 100 -1.16 5.45 -0.47
N SER A 101 -0.97 4.30 0.15
CA SER A 101 0.31 3.93 0.77
C SER A 101 1.14 3.04 -0.17
N GLY A 102 2.45 3.26 -0.19
CA GLY A 102 3.42 2.42 -0.88
C GLY A 102 4.63 2.03 -0.03
N GLY A 103 4.50 1.56 1.22
CA GLY A 103 3.32 1.00 1.90
C GLY A 103 3.31 1.31 3.39
N ILE A 104 2.20 1.01 4.06
CA ILE A 104 2.09 1.00 5.53
C ILE A 104 2.96 -0.11 6.06
N MET A 105 3.84 0.18 7.00
CA MET A 105 4.68 -0.80 7.67
C MET A 105 3.84 -1.58 8.67
N LEU A 106 3.00 -2.50 8.17
CA LEU A 106 1.98 -3.18 8.96
C LEU A 106 2.51 -3.80 10.28
N PRO A 107 3.75 -4.34 10.37
CA PRO A 107 4.29 -4.84 11.64
C PRO A 107 4.39 -3.80 12.77
N ASN A 108 4.29 -2.50 12.46
CA ASN A 108 4.32 -1.40 13.42
C ASN A 108 2.92 -1.00 13.92
N HIS A 109 1.85 -1.57 13.35
CA HIS A 109 0.48 -1.14 13.60
C HIS A 109 -0.44 -2.30 13.96
N SER A 110 -1.51 -2.00 14.70
CA SER A 110 -2.64 -2.92 14.80
C SER A 110 -3.34 -3.03 13.44
N PRO A 111 -3.53 -4.24 12.88
CA PRO A 111 -4.23 -4.42 11.61
C PRO A 111 -5.67 -3.86 11.61
N LEU A 112 -6.34 -3.85 12.78
CA LEU A 112 -7.67 -3.26 12.90
C LEU A 112 -7.63 -1.75 12.70
N VAL A 113 -6.67 -1.07 13.33
CA VAL A 113 -6.51 0.40 13.23
C VAL A 113 -6.25 0.80 11.77
N ILE A 114 -5.39 0.06 11.06
CA ILE A 114 -5.13 0.33 9.64
C ILE A 114 -6.40 0.11 8.80
N ALA A 115 -7.17 -0.95 9.06
CA ALA A 115 -8.43 -1.19 8.37
C ALA A 115 -9.44 -0.06 8.60
N GLU A 116 -9.56 0.45 9.83
CA GLU A 116 -10.46 1.56 10.18
C GLU A 116 -10.04 2.88 9.53
N GLN A 117 -8.74 3.21 9.55
CA GLN A 117 -8.20 4.41 8.93
C GLN A 117 -8.45 4.40 7.41
N PHE A 118 -8.11 3.30 6.72
CA PHE A 118 -8.28 3.21 5.28
C PHE A 118 -9.75 3.03 4.85
N GLY A 119 -10.59 2.39 5.68
CA GLY A 119 -12.04 2.36 5.48
C GLY A 119 -12.68 3.75 5.60
N THR A 120 -12.19 4.56 6.54
CA THR A 120 -12.60 5.97 6.66
C THR A 120 -12.16 6.80 5.46
N LEU A 121 -10.90 6.66 5.03
CA LEU A 121 -10.38 7.34 3.83
C LEU A 121 -11.16 6.96 2.58
N GLU A 122 -11.48 5.68 2.38
CA GLU A 122 -12.30 5.24 1.24
C GLU A 122 -13.73 5.80 1.33
N SER A 123 -14.27 6.02 2.53
CA SER A 123 -15.58 6.67 2.70
C SER A 123 -15.56 8.15 2.32
N LEU A 124 -14.46 8.85 2.63
CA LEU A 124 -14.26 10.25 2.27
C LEU A 124 -13.95 10.43 0.77
N TYR A 125 -13.23 9.48 0.19
CA TYR A 125 -12.70 9.54 -1.18
C TYR A 125 -13.00 8.25 -1.96
N PRO A 126 -14.29 7.97 -2.24
CA PRO A 126 -14.73 6.69 -2.77
C PRO A 126 -14.07 6.35 -4.11
N GLY A 127 -13.55 5.13 -4.19
CA GLY A 127 -12.91 4.60 -5.38
C GLY A 127 -11.51 5.15 -5.65
N ARG A 128 -10.95 6.01 -4.78
CA ARG A 128 -9.65 6.65 -4.99
C ARG A 128 -8.54 6.18 -4.06
N ILE A 129 -8.83 5.37 -3.04
CA ILE A 129 -7.84 4.98 -2.03
C ILE A 129 -7.18 3.63 -2.33
N ASP A 130 -5.84 3.61 -2.25
CA ASP A 130 -5.00 2.42 -2.32
C ASP A 130 -4.38 2.14 -0.93
N LEU A 131 -4.47 0.89 -0.46
CA LEU A 131 -3.81 0.41 0.75
C LEU A 131 -2.65 -0.52 0.37
N GLY A 132 -1.45 0.02 0.23
CA GLY A 132 -0.22 -0.77 0.15
C GLY A 132 0.29 -1.17 1.53
N LEU A 133 0.68 -2.44 1.69
CA LEU A 133 1.20 -3.03 2.92
C LEU A 133 2.67 -3.46 2.72
N GLY A 134 3.54 -2.88 3.54
CA GLY A 134 4.96 -3.18 3.63
C GLY A 134 5.26 -4.20 4.72
N ARG A 135 6.15 -5.14 4.40
CA ARG A 135 6.61 -6.19 5.33
C ARG A 135 7.74 -5.73 6.23
N ALA A 136 8.57 -4.82 5.74
CA ALA A 136 9.72 -4.35 6.48
C ALA A 136 9.25 -3.31 7.51
N PRO A 137 9.65 -3.45 8.78
CA PRO A 137 9.33 -2.49 9.82
C PRO A 137 10.10 -1.17 9.68
N GLY A 138 11.23 -1.18 8.94
CA GLY A 138 12.10 -0.06 8.54
C GLY A 138 12.30 1.06 9.57
N THR A 139 12.34 0.70 10.84
CA THR A 139 12.52 1.58 11.99
C THR A 139 13.69 1.09 12.84
N ASP A 140 14.39 2.01 13.50
CA ASP A 140 15.48 1.68 14.41
C ASP A 140 14.95 1.00 15.70
N GLN A 141 15.86 0.40 16.49
CA GLN A 141 15.45 -0.36 17.67
C GLN A 141 14.76 0.48 18.75
N PHE A 142 15.15 1.75 18.91
CA PHE A 142 14.53 2.63 19.90
C PHE A 142 13.08 2.93 19.49
N THR A 143 12.89 3.30 18.22
CA THR A 143 11.55 3.52 17.65
C THR A 143 10.69 2.26 17.69
N ALA A 144 11.26 1.09 17.39
CA ALA A 144 10.53 -0.17 17.45
C ALA A 144 10.05 -0.53 18.88
N ARG A 145 10.84 -0.23 19.91
CA ARG A 145 10.42 -0.38 21.31
C ARG A 145 9.31 0.60 21.69
N ALA A 146 9.41 1.85 21.23
CA ALA A 146 8.37 2.87 21.44
C ALA A 146 7.03 2.48 20.79
N LEU A 147 7.08 1.83 19.63
CA LEU A 147 5.93 1.23 18.93
C LEU A 147 5.40 -0.05 19.61
N ARG A 148 5.97 -0.45 20.76
CA ARG A 148 5.60 -1.62 21.56
C ARG A 148 5.67 -2.94 20.78
N ARG A 149 6.69 -3.06 19.93
CA ARG A 149 6.88 -4.22 19.05
C ARG A 149 7.53 -5.40 19.78
N ASP A 150 7.00 -6.59 19.56
CA ASP A 150 7.78 -7.83 19.71
C ASP A 150 8.66 -8.00 18.46
N LEU A 151 9.94 -7.68 18.62
CA LEU A 151 10.95 -7.70 17.56
C LEU A 151 11.19 -9.10 17.00
N ALA A 152 10.89 -10.16 17.76
CA ALA A 152 11.19 -11.54 17.37
C ALA A 152 10.15 -12.14 16.41
N THR A 153 8.86 -11.78 16.54
CA THR A 153 7.76 -12.52 15.89
C THR A 153 7.00 -11.73 14.81
N SER A 154 7.11 -10.40 14.83
CA SER A 154 6.28 -9.51 14.01
C SER A 154 6.50 -9.59 12.49
N SER A 155 7.72 -9.90 12.01
CA SER A 155 7.97 -10.10 10.57
C SER A 155 7.48 -11.44 10.04
N GLU A 156 7.36 -12.43 10.92
CA GLU A 156 6.86 -13.78 10.63
C GLU A 156 5.33 -13.78 10.60
N ASN A 157 4.69 -12.97 11.45
CA ASN A 157 3.24 -12.80 11.53
C ASN A 157 2.62 -11.97 10.40
N PHE A 158 3.43 -11.27 9.59
CA PHE A 158 2.95 -10.39 8.52
C PHE A 158 1.88 -11.01 7.59
N PRO A 159 2.01 -12.27 7.10
CA PRO A 159 0.96 -12.88 6.28
C PRO A 159 -0.39 -12.98 7.00
N HIS A 160 -0.40 -13.31 8.29
CA HIS A 160 -1.61 -13.37 9.10
C HIS A 160 -2.22 -11.99 9.33
N ASP A 161 -1.38 -10.98 9.50
CA ASP A 161 -1.83 -9.59 9.67
C ASP A 161 -2.42 -9.00 8.39
N VAL A 162 -1.86 -9.32 7.22
CA VAL A 162 -2.46 -8.97 5.92
C VAL A 162 -3.84 -9.62 5.77
N LEU A 163 -3.98 -10.90 6.14
CA LEU A 163 -5.28 -11.59 6.11
C LEU A 163 -6.28 -10.96 7.07
N ARG A 164 -5.85 -10.60 8.28
CA ARG A 164 -6.69 -9.94 9.28
C ARG A 164 -7.16 -8.56 8.81
N CYS A 165 -6.24 -7.75 8.29
CA CYS A 165 -6.54 -6.42 7.75
C CYS A 165 -7.51 -6.52 6.57
N SER A 166 -7.24 -7.39 5.60
CA SER A 166 -8.11 -7.58 4.43
C SER A 166 -9.46 -8.19 4.80
N ALA A 167 -9.53 -9.10 5.77
CA ALA A 167 -10.78 -9.65 6.27
C ALA A 167 -11.64 -8.59 6.95
N THR A 168 -11.06 -7.70 7.78
CA THR A 168 -11.80 -6.57 8.38
C THR A 168 -12.31 -5.61 7.31
N CYS A 169 -11.45 -5.25 6.34
CA CYS A 169 -11.85 -4.39 5.21
C CYS A 169 -12.95 -5.04 4.34
N ASN A 170 -13.03 -6.37 4.30
CA ASN A 170 -14.03 -7.12 3.54
C ASN A 170 -15.28 -7.49 4.33
N ARG A 171 -15.23 -7.57 5.67
CA ARG A 171 -16.38 -7.96 6.52
C ARG A 171 -17.49 -6.92 6.55
N THR A 172 -17.19 -5.70 6.15
CA THR A 172 -18.18 -4.69 5.72
C THR A 172 -19.09 -5.17 4.57
N ARG A 173 -18.78 -6.29 3.89
CA ARG A 173 -19.64 -6.89 2.84
C ARG A 173 -20.64 -7.94 3.33
N ARG A 174 -20.48 -8.56 4.51
CA ARG A 174 -21.33 -9.69 4.94
C ARG A 174 -21.57 -9.71 6.45
N SER A 175 -22.82 -9.42 6.83
CA SER A 175 -23.40 -9.47 8.18
C SER A 175 -23.40 -10.87 8.81
N ALA A 176 -22.80 -11.05 9.99
CA ALA A 176 -23.03 -12.22 10.87
C ALA A 176 -22.72 -11.90 12.36
N PRO A 177 -23.43 -12.52 13.35
CA PRO A 177 -23.39 -12.13 14.76
C PRO A 177 -22.35 -12.87 15.60
N CYS A 178 -21.90 -12.26 16.71
CA CYS A 178 -20.87 -12.78 17.62
C CYS A 178 -21.44 -13.05 19.03
N PRO A 179 -21.06 -14.13 19.75
CA PRO A 179 -21.85 -14.70 20.85
C PRO A 179 -21.39 -14.29 22.27
N ALA A 180 -20.78 -13.11 22.44
CA ALA A 180 -20.12 -12.75 23.70
C ALA A 180 -20.98 -11.99 24.74
N TRP A 181 -22.23 -11.59 24.43
CA TRP A 181 -23.01 -10.75 25.34
C TRP A 181 -24.49 -11.17 25.37
N GLY A 182 -25.01 -11.37 26.58
CA GLY A 182 -26.30 -12.01 26.88
C GLY A 182 -27.57 -11.33 26.33
N PRO A 183 -28.73 -11.97 26.53
CA PRO A 183 -29.93 -11.71 25.74
C PRO A 183 -30.63 -10.43 26.23
N GLY A 184 -30.45 -9.35 25.47
CA GLY A 184 -31.15 -8.07 25.71
C GLY A 184 -30.41 -6.84 25.21
N CYS A 185 -29.10 -6.92 25.01
CA CYS A 185 -28.29 -5.82 24.49
C CYS A 185 -28.17 -5.92 22.96
N ARG A 186 -29.00 -5.18 22.21
CA ARG A 186 -28.79 -4.98 20.76
C ARG A 186 -27.67 -3.96 20.56
N SER A 187 -26.42 -4.38 20.70
CA SER A 187 -25.24 -3.53 20.46
C SER A 187 -24.89 -3.50 18.97
N GLY A 188 -25.52 -2.59 18.22
CA GLY A 188 -25.15 -2.24 16.85
C GLY A 188 -23.98 -1.24 16.80
N PHE A 189 -22.81 -1.59 17.34
CA PHE A 189 -21.63 -0.70 17.32
C PHE A 189 -21.07 -0.52 15.88
N TRP A 190 -21.37 -1.45 14.97
CA TRP A 190 -20.95 -1.37 13.56
C TRP A 190 -22.10 -1.25 12.55
N ASP A 191 -23.36 -1.38 12.94
CA ASP A 191 -24.53 -1.07 12.09
C ASP A 191 -24.78 0.45 11.97
N ARG A 192 -23.92 1.29 12.56
CA ARG A 192 -24.04 2.76 12.53
C ARG A 192 -22.77 3.52 12.12
N ALA A 193 -21.77 2.83 11.56
CA ALA A 193 -20.74 3.54 10.80
C ALA A 193 -21.20 3.60 9.33
N PRO A 194 -21.55 4.77 8.78
CA PRO A 194 -21.97 4.90 7.38
C PRO A 194 -20.71 4.82 6.49
N LEU A 195 -19.99 3.70 6.53
CA LEU A 195 -18.67 3.61 5.92
C LEU A 195 -18.72 2.82 4.61
N ALA A 196 -18.60 3.61 3.54
CA ALA A 196 -18.35 3.34 2.13
C ALA A 196 -19.18 2.24 1.40
N ARG A 197 -19.79 2.64 0.28
CA ARG A 197 -20.30 1.70 -0.75
C ARG A 197 -19.18 0.90 -1.46
N SER A 198 -17.91 1.13 -1.11
CA SER A 198 -16.70 0.54 -1.72
C SER A 198 -15.62 0.27 -0.68
N SER A 199 -14.65 -0.60 -1.00
CA SER A 199 -13.49 -0.91 -0.15
C SER A 199 -12.19 -0.48 -0.84
N PRO A 200 -11.17 -0.03 -0.09
CA PRO A 200 -9.90 0.37 -0.67
C PRO A 200 -9.22 -0.81 -1.36
N ARG A 201 -8.46 -0.54 -2.42
CA ARG A 201 -7.71 -1.60 -3.11
C ARG A 201 -6.46 -1.96 -2.29
N CYS A 202 -6.40 -3.19 -1.79
CA CYS A 202 -5.24 -3.69 -1.06
C CYS A 202 -4.13 -4.18 -1.99
N TRP A 203 -2.90 -3.75 -1.73
CA TRP A 203 -1.66 -4.17 -2.37
C TRP A 203 -0.72 -4.70 -1.28
N ALA A 204 -0.11 -5.87 -1.49
CA ALA A 204 0.89 -6.42 -0.58
C ALA A 204 2.14 -6.82 -1.36
N CYS A 205 3.32 -6.44 -0.87
CA CYS A 205 4.58 -6.91 -1.45
C CYS A 205 4.67 -8.44 -1.33
N ARG A 206 4.57 -9.15 -2.47
CA ARG A 206 4.89 -10.59 -2.52
C ARG A 206 6.41 -10.76 -2.49
N SER A 207 6.94 -11.35 -1.43
CA SER A 207 8.28 -11.96 -1.47
C SER A 207 8.22 -13.29 -2.24
N PRO A 208 9.27 -13.68 -2.99
CA PRO A 208 9.34 -15.00 -3.61
C PRO A 208 9.31 -16.06 -2.50
N SER A 209 8.41 -17.04 -2.62
CA SER A 209 8.37 -18.17 -1.69
C SER A 209 9.64 -19.02 -1.88
N PRO A 210 10.39 -19.42 -0.83
CA PRO A 210 11.49 -20.36 -0.99
C PRO A 210 10.89 -21.70 -1.41
N ARG A 211 11.11 -22.12 -2.65
CA ARG A 211 10.83 -23.49 -3.08
C ARG A 211 11.72 -24.43 -2.27
N ILE A 212 11.17 -25.05 -1.25
CA ILE A 212 11.76 -26.24 -0.63
C ILE A 212 11.67 -27.35 -1.68
N SER A 213 12.77 -27.58 -2.41
CA SER A 213 12.92 -28.76 -3.23
C SER A 213 13.11 -29.96 -2.30
N ARG A 214 12.03 -30.70 -2.02
CA ARG A 214 12.15 -32.07 -1.53
C ARG A 214 12.65 -32.92 -2.71
N ARG A 215 13.97 -33.12 -2.78
CA ARG A 215 14.54 -34.25 -3.51
C ARG A 215 14.26 -35.50 -2.66
N ARG A 216 13.49 -36.43 -3.23
CA ARG A 216 13.67 -37.86 -2.99
C ARG A 216 14.35 -38.42 -4.23
#